data_AF-A0A936Q1R9-F1
#
_entry.id   AF-A0A936Q1R9-F1
#
_cell.length_a   1.000
_cell.length_b   1.000
_cell.length_c   1.000
_cell.angle_alpha   90.00
_cell.angle_beta   90.00
_cell.angle_gamma   90.00
#
_symmetry.space_group_name_H-M   'P 1'
#
loop_
_entity.id
_entity.type
_entity.pdbx_description
1 polymer ?
#
loop_
_entity_poly.entity_id
_entity_poly.type
_entity_poly.pdbx_seq_one_letter_code
_entity_poly.pdbx_strand_id
1 'polypeptide(L)'
;MRTPRADAEPAYWTTARAYALAEAATKALDTPAEAPLASLDELWERYCAVVTLQALTAQLGPPQGGDVLEPGWFTSLRRGEVARWTQPRRVLRLHLEPEYHFRPGSSMRKLHPGRPWRPDLVLDIRHEDGQVELHVLDAKFRRDPEGGPPLEALQDLWWRYGESIGDHKGLPLVRSIWALWPGDGLRLIGPSMLDPAWPRARVRGGLIGLRPGHRHPQLEGVLGVMLGG
;
A
#
# COMPACT_ATOMS: atom_id res chain seq x y z
N MET A 1 -22.34 14.90 -10.03
CA MET A 1 -22.73 16.25 -9.54
C MET A 1 -21.56 16.84 -8.72
N ARG A 2 -21.29 18.15 -8.66
CA ARG A 2 -20.17 18.67 -7.82
C ARG A 2 -20.61 18.78 -6.35
N THR A 3 -19.83 18.24 -5.40
CA THR A 3 -20.12 18.39 -3.96
C THR A 3 -19.51 19.70 -3.43
N PRO A 4 -20.10 20.35 -2.40
CA PRO A 4 -19.60 21.61 -1.84
C PRO A 4 -18.13 21.59 -1.40
N ARG A 5 -17.63 20.42 -0.96
CA ARG A 5 -16.23 20.25 -0.56
C ARG A 5 -15.28 20.20 -1.74
N ALA A 6 -15.75 19.63 -2.83
CA ALA A 6 -14.92 19.45 -3.99
C ALA A 6 -14.78 20.77 -4.80
N ASP A 7 -15.72 21.72 -4.65
CA ASP A 7 -15.51 23.10 -5.10
C ASP A 7 -14.50 23.88 -4.21
N ALA A 8 -14.25 23.44 -2.97
CA ALA A 8 -13.26 24.05 -2.06
C ALA A 8 -11.83 23.49 -2.21
N GLU A 9 -11.67 22.28 -2.75
CA GLU A 9 -10.40 21.56 -2.81
C GLU A 9 -10.10 21.04 -4.24
N PRO A 10 -9.46 21.83 -5.12
CA PRO A 10 -9.15 21.40 -6.50
C PRO A 10 -8.32 20.10 -6.60
N ALA A 11 -7.50 19.82 -5.59
CA ALA A 11 -6.74 18.57 -5.49
C ALA A 11 -7.64 17.34 -5.32
N TYR A 12 -8.80 17.48 -4.66
CA TYR A 12 -9.77 16.41 -4.48
C TYR A 12 -10.34 15.93 -5.81
N TRP A 13 -10.82 16.85 -6.66
CA TRP A 13 -11.36 16.47 -7.97
C TRP A 13 -10.31 15.86 -8.90
N THR A 14 -9.07 16.37 -8.83
CA THR A 14 -7.97 15.83 -9.64
C THR A 14 -7.70 14.37 -9.26
N THR A 15 -7.60 14.09 -7.97
CA THR A 15 -7.43 12.73 -7.46
C THR A 15 -8.66 11.86 -7.75
N ALA A 16 -9.88 12.39 -7.58
CA ALA A 16 -11.12 11.64 -7.81
C ALA A 16 -11.28 11.25 -9.28
N ARG A 17 -10.97 12.16 -10.20
CA ARG A 17 -11.02 11.88 -11.65
C ARG A 17 -9.95 10.87 -12.05
N ALA A 18 -8.73 11.04 -11.56
CA ALA A 18 -7.66 10.09 -11.84
C ALA A 18 -7.94 8.71 -11.24
N TYR A 19 -8.54 8.67 -10.06
CA TYR A 19 -9.02 7.46 -9.44
C TYR A 19 -10.04 6.76 -10.32
N ALA A 20 -11.08 7.47 -10.77
CA ALA A 20 -12.09 6.90 -11.66
C ALA A 20 -11.49 6.39 -12.99
N LEU A 21 -10.49 7.10 -13.54
CA LEU A 21 -9.79 6.66 -14.74
C LEU A 21 -8.90 5.44 -14.49
N ALA A 22 -8.20 5.40 -13.35
CA ALA A 22 -7.41 4.25 -12.96
C ALA A 22 -8.33 3.03 -12.76
N GLU A 23 -9.46 3.20 -12.09
CA GLU A 23 -10.46 2.14 -11.91
C GLU A 23 -11.00 1.60 -13.24
N ALA A 24 -11.37 2.47 -14.19
CA ALA A 24 -11.85 2.03 -15.49
C ALA A 24 -10.81 1.18 -16.27
N ALA A 25 -9.51 1.38 -16.01
CA ALA A 25 -8.43 0.70 -16.71
C ALA A 25 -8.15 -0.74 -16.19
N THR A 26 -8.75 -1.21 -15.09
CA THR A 26 -8.59 -2.61 -14.62
C THR A 26 -9.41 -3.64 -15.40
N LYS A 27 -10.13 -3.22 -16.46
CA LYS A 27 -11.03 -3.99 -17.36
C LYS A 27 -12.29 -4.57 -16.70
N ALA A 28 -13.41 -4.26 -17.37
CA ALA A 28 -14.78 -4.71 -17.17
C ALA A 28 -15.55 -4.14 -15.97
N LEU A 29 -15.45 -2.83 -15.70
CA LEU A 29 -16.29 -2.19 -14.69
C LEU A 29 -16.95 -0.94 -15.28
N ASP A 30 -18.28 -0.90 -15.25
CA ASP A 30 -19.07 0.29 -15.56
C ASP A 30 -18.67 1.47 -14.66
N THR A 31 -18.94 2.68 -15.17
CA THR A 31 -18.72 3.96 -14.47
C THR A 31 -19.06 3.86 -12.98
N PRO A 32 -18.14 4.21 -12.06
CA PRO A 32 -18.42 4.12 -10.63
C PRO A 32 -19.64 4.97 -10.26
N ALA A 33 -20.65 4.34 -9.62
CA ALA A 33 -21.72 5.05 -8.93
C ALA A 33 -21.12 6.04 -7.92
N GLU A 34 -21.74 7.22 -7.70
CA GLU A 34 -21.15 8.28 -6.87
C GLU A 34 -20.63 7.74 -5.52
N ALA A 35 -19.30 7.68 -5.36
CA ALA A 35 -18.66 7.21 -4.15
C ALA A 35 -18.94 8.20 -3.02
N PRO A 36 -19.56 7.80 -1.90
CA PRO A 36 -19.60 8.63 -0.71
C PRO A 36 -18.21 8.59 -0.07
N LEU A 37 -17.29 9.44 -0.54
CA LEU A 37 -15.93 9.54 -0.03
C LEU A 37 -15.83 10.66 1.02
N ALA A 38 -15.35 10.33 2.23
CA ALA A 38 -15.43 11.22 3.38
C ALA A 38 -14.19 12.13 3.58
N SER A 39 -13.06 11.87 2.88
CA SER A 39 -11.91 12.79 2.87
C SER A 39 -10.95 12.62 1.68
N LEU A 40 -10.04 13.59 1.48
CA LEU A 40 -8.98 13.54 0.46
C LEU A 40 -7.91 12.48 0.79
N ASP A 41 -7.62 12.27 2.07
CA ASP A 41 -6.69 11.24 2.53
C ASP A 41 -7.23 9.83 2.18
N GLU A 42 -8.51 9.56 2.46
CA GLU A 42 -9.17 8.30 2.07
C GLU A 42 -9.17 8.08 0.55
N LEU A 43 -9.42 9.15 -0.21
CA LEU A 43 -9.41 9.06 -1.67
C LEU A 43 -7.99 8.80 -2.21
N TRP A 44 -6.98 9.37 -1.58
CA TRP A 44 -5.58 9.11 -1.91
C TRP A 44 -5.17 7.67 -1.62
N GLU A 45 -5.56 7.14 -0.47
CA GLU A 45 -5.35 5.75 -0.09
C GLU A 45 -5.93 4.78 -1.13
N ARG A 46 -7.18 5.02 -1.53
CA ARG A 46 -7.86 4.22 -2.56
C ARG A 46 -7.18 4.32 -3.91
N TYR A 47 -6.75 5.51 -4.30
CA TYR A 47 -5.94 5.69 -5.50
C TYR A 47 -4.65 4.87 -5.45
N CYS A 48 -3.93 4.91 -4.33
CA CYS A 48 -2.73 4.11 -4.11
C CYS A 48 -2.99 2.61 -4.23
N ALA A 49 -4.11 2.13 -3.69
CA ALA A 49 -4.52 0.72 -3.78
C ALA A 49 -4.73 0.28 -5.23
N VAL A 50 -5.48 1.06 -6.01
CA VAL A 50 -5.77 0.75 -7.43
C VAL A 50 -4.50 0.74 -8.26
N VAL A 51 -3.66 1.78 -8.16
CA VAL A 51 -2.44 1.84 -8.99
C VAL A 51 -1.43 0.76 -8.61
N THR A 52 -1.38 0.37 -7.33
CA THR A 52 -0.59 -0.77 -6.86
C THR A 52 -1.09 -2.08 -7.46
N LEU A 53 -2.41 -2.33 -7.39
CA LEU A 53 -3.01 -3.53 -7.98
C LEU A 53 -2.79 -3.59 -9.49
N GLN A 54 -2.91 -2.46 -10.19
CA GLN A 54 -2.65 -2.38 -11.63
C GLN A 54 -1.20 -2.71 -11.96
N ALA A 55 -0.25 -2.14 -11.23
CA ALA A 55 1.16 -2.40 -11.43
C ALA A 55 1.51 -3.87 -11.16
N LEU A 56 0.94 -4.47 -10.11
CA LEU A 56 1.07 -5.91 -9.84
C LEU A 56 0.43 -6.76 -10.94
N THR A 57 -0.77 -6.42 -11.38
CA THR A 57 -1.50 -7.15 -12.45
C THR A 57 -0.75 -7.08 -13.78
N ALA A 58 -0.11 -5.95 -14.10
CA ALA A 58 0.72 -5.81 -15.28
C ALA A 58 1.95 -6.74 -15.24
N GLN A 59 2.50 -7.02 -14.06
CA GLN A 59 3.69 -7.88 -13.89
C GLN A 59 3.35 -9.36 -13.71
N LEU A 60 2.25 -9.67 -13.01
CA LEU A 60 1.89 -11.01 -12.57
C LEU A 60 0.75 -11.62 -13.39
N GLY A 61 0.09 -10.83 -14.23
CA GLY A 61 -1.19 -11.17 -14.84
C GLY A 61 -2.38 -10.97 -13.88
N PRO A 62 -3.61 -11.30 -14.32
CA PRO A 62 -4.81 -11.18 -13.50
C PRO A 62 -4.72 -11.99 -12.19
N PRO A 63 -5.22 -11.46 -11.06
CA PRO A 63 -5.29 -12.22 -9.82
C PRO A 63 -6.24 -13.44 -9.96
N GLN A 64 -5.94 -14.52 -9.24
CA GLN A 64 -6.76 -15.75 -9.22
C GLN A 64 -7.74 -15.82 -8.03
N GLY A 65 -7.74 -14.83 -7.15
CA GLY A 65 -8.65 -14.78 -6.01
C GLY A 65 -8.53 -13.48 -5.21
N GLY A 66 -9.22 -13.45 -4.05
CA GLY A 66 -9.46 -12.24 -3.27
C GLY A 66 -10.82 -11.61 -3.63
N ASP A 67 -11.19 -10.55 -2.94
CA ASP A 67 -12.31 -9.70 -3.35
C ASP A 67 -11.85 -8.85 -4.56
N VAL A 68 -11.63 -9.54 -5.70
CA VAL A 68 -11.18 -8.93 -6.95
C VAL A 68 -12.15 -7.79 -7.29
N LEU A 69 -11.59 -6.59 -7.50
CA LEU A 69 -12.34 -5.34 -7.60
C LEU A 69 -13.49 -5.44 -8.61
N GLU A 70 -14.71 -5.65 -8.12
CA GLU A 70 -15.94 -5.56 -8.90
C GLU A 70 -16.34 -4.08 -9.13
N PRO A 71 -17.17 -3.74 -10.13
CA PRO A 71 -17.64 -2.37 -10.30
C PRO A 71 -18.34 -1.96 -9.01
N GLY A 72 -17.95 -0.84 -8.40
CA GLY A 72 -18.57 -0.42 -7.13
C GLY A 72 -17.86 -0.91 -5.87
N TRP A 73 -16.78 -1.71 -5.97
CA TRP A 73 -16.01 -2.20 -4.81
C TRP A 73 -15.60 -1.08 -3.83
N PHE A 74 -15.44 0.15 -4.33
CA PHE A 74 -15.15 1.35 -3.54
C PHE A 74 -16.29 1.80 -2.61
N THR A 75 -17.54 1.46 -2.92
CA THR A 75 -18.69 1.70 -2.02
C THR A 75 -18.74 0.67 -0.90
N SER A 76 -18.15 -0.52 -1.12
CA SER A 76 -18.23 -1.67 -0.23
C SER A 76 -16.90 -2.06 0.40
N LEU A 77 -15.86 -1.22 0.23
CA LEU A 77 -14.45 -1.49 0.51
C LEU A 77 -14.25 -2.34 1.77
N ARG A 78 -14.10 -3.65 1.57
CA ARG A 78 -13.90 -4.61 2.65
C ARG A 78 -12.40 -4.64 2.95
N ARG A 79 -12.09 -4.37 4.20
CA ARG A 79 -10.73 -4.50 4.76
C ARG A 79 -10.29 -5.95 4.62
N GLY A 80 -9.04 -6.20 4.24
CA GLY A 80 -8.51 -7.56 4.11
C GLY A 80 -7.87 -7.86 2.75
N GLU A 81 -7.95 -9.11 2.31
CA GLU A 81 -7.33 -9.56 1.06
C GLU A 81 -8.13 -9.08 -0.17
N VAL A 82 -7.53 -8.19 -0.96
CA VAL A 82 -8.16 -7.60 -2.16
C VAL A 82 -7.69 -8.27 -3.46
N ALA A 83 -6.56 -8.97 -3.44
CA ALA A 83 -6.08 -9.74 -4.57
C ALA A 83 -5.13 -10.87 -4.14
N ARG A 84 -5.15 -11.97 -4.89
CA ARG A 84 -4.29 -13.13 -4.70
C ARG A 84 -3.71 -13.59 -6.02
N TRP A 85 -2.39 -13.85 -6.02
CA TRP A 85 -1.68 -14.51 -7.10
C TRP A 85 -1.03 -15.80 -6.61
N THR A 86 -1.11 -16.86 -7.40
CA THR A 86 -0.38 -18.11 -7.20
C THR A 86 0.66 -18.25 -8.30
N GLN A 87 1.92 -18.31 -7.89
CA GLN A 87 3.07 -18.52 -8.77
C GLN A 87 3.75 -19.84 -8.41
N PRO A 88 4.63 -20.38 -9.26
CA PRO A 88 5.50 -21.47 -8.86
C PRO A 88 6.25 -21.08 -7.59
N ARG A 89 6.23 -21.93 -6.55
CA ARG A 89 6.97 -21.74 -5.30
C ARG A 89 6.50 -20.65 -4.35
N ARG A 90 5.45 -19.89 -4.69
CA ARG A 90 4.96 -18.82 -3.81
C ARG A 90 3.52 -18.40 -4.08
N VAL A 91 2.88 -17.89 -3.03
CA VAL A 91 1.57 -17.24 -3.09
C VAL A 91 1.75 -15.79 -2.66
N LEU A 92 1.19 -14.87 -3.44
CA LEU A 92 1.21 -13.44 -3.18
C LEU A 92 -0.20 -12.96 -2.88
N ARG A 93 -0.34 -12.09 -1.88
CA ARG A 93 -1.62 -11.50 -1.48
C ARG A 93 -1.45 -10.02 -1.27
N LEU A 94 -2.27 -9.21 -1.93
CA LEU A 94 -2.39 -7.80 -1.62
C LEU A 94 -3.51 -7.64 -0.59
N HIS A 95 -3.17 -7.04 0.54
CA HIS A 95 -4.10 -6.70 1.59
C HIS A 95 -4.30 -5.20 1.66
N LEU A 96 -5.55 -4.77 1.83
CA LEU A 96 -5.93 -3.41 2.12
C LEU A 96 -6.31 -3.27 3.59
N GLU A 97 -5.68 -2.29 4.24
CA GLU A 97 -5.82 -1.96 5.65
C GLU A 97 -5.88 -3.20 6.58
N PRO A 98 -4.95 -4.18 6.42
CA PRO A 98 -5.00 -5.41 7.20
C PRO A 98 -4.88 -5.13 8.68
N GLU A 99 -5.70 -5.83 9.47
CA GLU A 99 -5.64 -5.77 10.91
C GLU A 99 -4.84 -6.96 11.46
N TYR A 100 -3.71 -6.64 12.09
CA TYR A 100 -2.87 -7.65 12.75
C TYR A 100 -3.31 -7.83 14.20
N HIS A 101 -4.20 -8.78 14.41
CA HIS A 101 -4.59 -9.24 15.74
C HIS A 101 -3.77 -10.45 16.15
N PHE A 102 -3.48 -10.57 17.44
CA PHE A 102 -2.99 -11.84 17.98
C PHE A 102 -4.11 -12.88 17.86
N ARG A 103 -3.93 -13.86 16.97
CA ARG A 103 -4.80 -15.04 16.86
C ARG A 103 -3.97 -16.28 17.17
N PRO A 104 -4.36 -17.11 18.15
CA PRO A 104 -3.72 -18.40 18.38
C PRO A 104 -3.69 -19.22 17.08
N GLY A 105 -2.50 -19.67 16.66
CA GLY A 105 -2.29 -20.41 15.41
C GLY A 105 -1.99 -19.57 14.16
N SER A 106 -2.02 -18.23 14.25
CA SER A 106 -1.56 -17.36 13.15
C SER A 106 -0.02 -17.38 13.06
N SER A 107 0.51 -17.50 11.84
CA SER A 107 1.95 -17.36 11.59
C SER A 107 2.46 -15.93 11.79
N MET A 108 1.56 -14.94 11.74
CA MET A 108 1.84 -13.51 11.92
C MET A 108 1.27 -13.00 13.23
N ARG A 109 2.05 -12.19 13.95
CA ARG A 109 1.66 -11.55 15.20
C ARG A 109 2.20 -10.13 15.31
N LYS A 110 1.51 -9.35 16.12
CA LYS A 110 1.97 -8.06 16.61
C LYS A 110 3.03 -8.28 17.69
N LEU A 111 4.23 -7.74 17.48
CA LEU A 111 5.37 -7.88 18.40
C LEU A 111 5.26 -6.93 19.62
N HIS A 112 4.66 -5.76 19.43
CA HIS A 112 4.49 -4.75 20.49
C HIS A 112 2.99 -4.48 20.75
N PRO A 113 2.43 -4.90 21.90
CA PRO A 113 1.04 -4.64 22.30
C PRO A 113 0.72 -3.13 22.40
N GLY A 114 -0.56 -2.73 22.23
CA GLY A 114 -1.04 -1.39 22.62
C GLY A 114 -1.35 -0.36 21.52
N ARG A 115 -0.75 -0.42 20.32
CA ARG A 115 -1.09 0.53 19.22
C ARG A 115 -1.79 -0.15 18.04
N PRO A 116 -2.98 0.27 17.58
CA PRO A 116 -3.54 -0.29 16.35
C PRO A 116 -2.54 -0.05 15.20
N TRP A 117 -2.11 -1.13 14.54
CA TRP A 117 -1.25 -1.06 13.36
C TRP A 117 -2.13 -1.41 12.18
N ARG A 118 -2.31 -0.46 11.28
CA ARG A 118 -3.16 -0.64 10.14
C ARG A 118 -2.47 0.04 8.96
N PRO A 119 -1.46 -0.64 8.38
CA PRO A 119 -0.84 -0.15 7.16
C PRO A 119 -1.88 -0.09 6.07
N ASP A 120 -1.81 0.90 5.20
CA ASP A 120 -2.83 1.08 4.16
C ASP A 120 -2.84 -0.10 3.19
N LEU A 121 -1.66 -0.55 2.75
CA LEU A 121 -1.50 -1.71 1.88
C LEU A 121 -0.35 -2.60 2.37
N VAL A 122 -0.54 -3.92 2.26
CA VAL A 122 0.52 -4.90 2.49
C VAL A 122 0.52 -5.96 1.41
N LEU A 123 1.67 -6.18 0.79
CA LEU A 123 1.94 -7.35 -0.05
C LEU A 123 2.53 -8.45 0.84
N ASP A 124 1.76 -9.51 1.08
CA ASP A 124 2.16 -10.76 1.75
C ASP A 124 2.64 -11.76 0.71
N ILE A 125 3.91 -12.16 0.77
CA ILE A 125 4.51 -13.19 -0.07
C ILE A 125 4.85 -14.39 0.81
N ARG A 126 4.26 -15.54 0.48
CA ARG A 126 4.51 -16.81 1.17
C ARG A 126 5.17 -17.79 0.22
N HIS A 127 6.32 -18.30 0.61
CA HIS A 127 7.09 -19.27 -0.15
C HIS A 127 6.71 -20.70 0.25
N GLU A 128 6.94 -21.66 -0.65
CA GLU A 128 6.67 -23.09 -0.41
C GLU A 128 7.47 -23.67 0.77
N ASP A 129 8.64 -23.11 1.07
CA ASP A 129 9.47 -23.48 2.22
C ASP A 129 8.94 -22.93 3.57
N GLY A 130 7.84 -22.18 3.54
CA GLY A 130 7.22 -21.57 4.70
C GLY A 130 7.79 -20.19 5.07
N GLN A 131 8.74 -19.64 4.31
CA GLN A 131 9.18 -18.26 4.47
C GLN A 131 8.03 -17.29 4.13
N VAL A 132 7.88 -16.24 4.94
CA VAL A 132 6.91 -15.17 4.75
C VAL A 132 7.63 -13.84 4.66
N GLU A 133 7.23 -13.02 3.71
CA GLU A 133 7.76 -11.67 3.49
C GLU A 133 6.61 -10.68 3.39
N LEU A 134 6.71 -9.58 4.14
CA LEU A 134 5.74 -8.51 4.10
C LEU A 134 6.38 -7.25 3.53
N HIS A 135 5.73 -6.66 2.53
CA HIS A 135 6.08 -5.35 2.01
C HIS A 135 4.93 -4.38 2.27
N VAL A 136 5.21 -3.33 3.04
CA VAL A 136 4.22 -2.31 3.40
C VAL A 136 4.28 -1.16 2.40
N LEU A 137 3.11 -0.75 1.93
CA LEU A 137 2.90 0.40 1.05
C LEU A 137 1.88 1.30 1.75
N ASP A 138 2.28 2.49 2.14
CA ASP A 138 1.47 3.33 3.03
C ASP A 138 1.23 4.70 2.41
N ALA A 139 -0.02 5.06 2.24
CA ALA A 139 -0.45 6.25 1.53
C ALA A 139 -0.33 7.48 2.43
N LYS A 140 0.39 8.51 1.96
CA LYS A 140 0.64 9.73 2.72
C LYS A 140 0.30 10.94 1.85
N PHE A 141 -0.91 11.45 2.01
CA PHE A 141 -1.36 12.62 1.25
C PHE A 141 -0.75 13.93 1.76
N ARG A 142 -0.62 14.08 3.09
CA ARG A 142 -0.02 15.26 3.72
C ARG A 142 1.40 15.51 3.21
N ARG A 143 1.69 16.77 2.89
CA ARG A 143 3.00 17.22 2.41
C ARG A 143 3.56 18.31 3.33
N ASP A 144 4.85 18.20 3.61
CA ASP A 144 5.63 19.31 4.16
C ASP A 144 5.81 20.43 3.12
N PRO A 145 6.20 21.65 3.54
CA PRO A 145 6.51 22.76 2.64
C PRO A 145 7.55 22.40 1.56
N GLU A 146 8.44 21.45 1.84
CA GLU A 146 9.47 20.95 0.92
C GLU A 146 8.95 19.92 -0.11
N GLY A 147 7.65 19.60 -0.07
CA GLY A 147 6.97 18.83 -1.12
C GLY A 147 7.00 17.30 -0.99
N GLY A 148 7.47 16.76 0.14
CA GLY A 148 7.41 15.33 0.50
C GLY A 148 6.55 15.09 1.73
N PRO A 149 6.32 13.82 2.14
CA PRO A 149 5.65 13.52 3.41
C PRO A 149 6.42 14.08 4.61
N PRO A 150 5.73 14.45 5.70
CA PRO A 150 6.38 14.88 6.92
C PRO A 150 7.42 13.88 7.42
N LEU A 151 8.61 14.34 7.79
CA LEU A 151 9.70 13.48 8.28
C LEU A 151 9.25 12.63 9.48
N GLU A 152 8.50 13.24 10.40
CA GLU A 152 7.90 12.58 11.55
C GLU A 152 6.96 11.42 11.14
N ALA A 153 6.21 11.59 10.05
CA ALA A 153 5.32 10.56 9.54
C ALA A 153 6.13 9.39 8.98
N LEU A 154 7.28 9.66 8.33
CA LEU A 154 8.17 8.62 7.82
C LEU A 154 8.89 7.85 8.94
N GLN A 155 9.37 8.55 9.96
CA GLN A 155 9.92 7.94 11.17
C GLN A 155 8.90 7.02 11.82
N ASP A 156 7.68 7.51 11.98
CA ASP A 156 6.57 6.72 12.49
C ASP A 156 6.38 5.48 11.60
N LEU A 157 6.27 5.58 10.28
CA LEU A 157 6.08 4.39 9.43
C LEU A 157 7.13 3.30 9.64
N TRP A 158 8.41 3.67 9.70
CA TRP A 158 9.48 2.69 9.84
C TRP A 158 9.54 2.07 11.22
N TRP A 159 9.49 2.89 12.27
CA TRP A 159 9.45 2.37 13.64
C TRP A 159 8.20 1.53 13.85
N ARG A 160 7.08 1.99 13.30
CA ARG A 160 5.79 1.38 13.53
C ARG A 160 5.65 0.06 12.82
N TYR A 161 5.95 -0.03 11.53
CA TYR A 161 5.71 -1.27 10.80
C TYR A 161 6.91 -2.20 10.77
N GLY A 162 8.14 -1.68 10.74
CA GLY A 162 9.35 -2.48 10.54
C GLY A 162 9.60 -3.48 11.66
N GLU A 163 9.33 -3.07 12.90
CA GLU A 163 9.65 -3.86 14.10
C GLU A 163 8.41 -4.48 14.76
N SER A 164 7.20 -4.10 14.33
CA SER A 164 5.99 -4.48 15.06
C SER A 164 5.21 -5.63 14.47
N ILE A 165 5.51 -6.04 13.23
CA ILE A 165 4.88 -7.19 12.57
C ILE A 165 5.91 -8.29 12.43
N GLY A 166 5.68 -9.41 13.12
CA GLY A 166 6.62 -10.51 13.14
C GLY A 166 5.97 -11.88 13.15
N ASP A 167 6.79 -12.91 13.09
CA ASP A 167 6.35 -14.29 13.09
C ASP A 167 6.05 -14.79 14.51
N HIS A 168 5.57 -16.04 14.60
CA HIS A 168 5.34 -16.74 15.87
C HIS A 168 6.60 -16.89 16.75
N LYS A 169 7.81 -16.74 16.20
CA LYS A 169 9.08 -16.77 16.94
C LYS A 169 9.51 -15.39 17.43
N GLY A 170 8.89 -14.33 16.93
CA GLY A 170 9.17 -12.96 17.32
C GLY A 170 10.11 -12.24 16.37
N LEU A 171 10.40 -12.84 15.22
CA LEU A 171 11.25 -12.26 14.20
C LEU A 171 10.42 -11.34 13.31
N PRO A 172 10.84 -10.09 13.08
CA PRO A 172 10.09 -9.19 12.20
C PRO A 172 10.00 -9.72 10.76
N LEU A 173 8.81 -9.66 10.18
CA LEU A 173 8.49 -10.18 8.84
C LEU A 173 8.52 -9.10 7.75
N VAL A 174 8.50 -7.83 8.15
CA VAL A 174 8.51 -6.71 7.18
C VAL A 174 9.89 -6.59 6.56
N ARG A 175 9.94 -6.76 5.24
CA ARG A 175 11.15 -6.65 4.41
C ARG A 175 11.33 -5.26 3.85
N SER A 176 10.23 -4.58 3.52
CA SER A 176 10.29 -3.20 3.09
C SER A 176 9.07 -2.36 3.43
N ILE A 177 9.27 -1.05 3.53
CA ILE A 177 8.23 -0.05 3.80
C ILE A 177 8.38 1.11 2.83
N TRP A 178 7.32 1.42 2.09
CA TRP A 178 7.31 2.48 1.10
C TRP A 178 6.15 3.43 1.34
N ALA A 179 6.46 4.72 1.45
CA ALA A 179 5.42 5.74 1.50
C ALA A 179 5.04 6.15 0.06
N LEU A 180 3.74 6.15 -0.20
CA LEU A 180 3.12 6.56 -1.47
C LEU A 180 2.53 7.96 -1.27
N TRP A 181 3.14 9.00 -1.84
CA TRP A 181 2.64 10.38 -1.70
C TRP A 181 2.32 11.02 -3.04
N PRO A 182 1.46 12.05 -3.04
CA PRO A 182 1.22 12.84 -4.23
C PRO A 182 2.53 13.54 -4.58
N GLY A 183 3.15 13.24 -5.71
CA GLY A 183 4.44 13.84 -6.07
C GLY A 183 5.16 13.06 -7.14
N ASP A 184 6.47 13.25 -7.23
CA ASP A 184 7.29 12.68 -8.31
C ASP A 184 8.55 12.00 -7.82
N GLY A 185 8.93 11.01 -8.60
CA GLY A 185 10.22 10.35 -8.48
C GLY A 185 10.25 9.31 -7.37
N LEU A 186 11.47 8.84 -7.14
CA LEU A 186 11.81 7.83 -6.16
C LEU A 186 12.86 8.43 -5.23
N ARG A 187 12.65 8.39 -3.92
CA ARG A 187 13.70 8.69 -2.94
C ARG A 187 13.92 7.46 -2.08
N LEU A 188 15.13 6.93 -2.08
CA LEU A 188 15.49 5.85 -1.18
C LEU A 188 15.73 6.48 0.20
N ILE A 189 14.81 6.25 1.12
CA ILE A 189 14.89 6.70 2.51
C ILE A 189 14.48 5.51 3.37
N GLY A 190 15.29 5.19 4.36
CA GLY A 190 15.13 4.00 5.17
C GLY A 190 15.55 4.34 6.60
N PRO A 191 15.19 3.47 7.55
CA PRO A 191 15.39 3.75 8.96
C PRO A 191 16.85 4.02 9.32
N SER A 192 17.81 3.40 8.65
CA SER A 192 19.25 3.65 8.89
C SER A 192 19.76 5.04 8.46
N MET A 193 18.97 5.79 7.68
CA MET A 193 19.26 7.20 7.38
C MET A 193 18.65 8.15 8.41
N LEU A 194 17.73 7.66 9.25
CA LEU A 194 17.11 8.44 10.33
C LEU A 194 17.66 8.09 11.71
N ASP A 195 18.11 6.84 11.89
CA ASP A 195 18.80 6.35 13.06
C ASP A 195 20.05 5.55 12.62
N PRO A 196 21.27 6.09 12.84
CA PRO A 196 22.51 5.39 12.50
C PRO A 196 22.70 4.04 13.20
N ALA A 197 22.00 3.79 14.32
CA ALA A 197 22.05 2.52 15.04
C ALA A 197 21.22 1.42 14.36
N TRP A 198 20.36 1.77 13.40
CA TRP A 198 19.51 0.80 12.71
C TRP A 198 20.32 -0.08 11.75
N PRO A 199 20.15 -1.42 11.76
CA PRO A 199 20.89 -2.29 10.85
C PRO A 199 20.51 -2.01 9.39
N ARG A 200 21.49 -1.55 8.59
CA ARG A 200 21.30 -1.09 7.19
C ARG A 200 20.59 -2.09 6.26
N ALA A 201 20.68 -3.39 6.55
CA ALA A 201 20.08 -4.45 5.74
C ALA A 201 18.70 -4.91 6.23
N ARG A 202 18.19 -4.39 7.35
CA ARG A 202 17.03 -5.00 8.02
C ARG A 202 15.69 -4.77 7.33
N VAL A 203 15.44 -3.51 6.95
CA VAL A 203 14.21 -3.07 6.27
C VAL A 203 14.63 -2.13 5.15
N ARG A 204 14.24 -2.45 3.92
CA ARG A 204 14.39 -1.55 2.77
C ARG A 204 13.24 -0.55 2.76
N GLY A 205 13.40 0.57 2.10
CA GLY A 205 12.28 1.46 1.97
C GLY A 205 12.59 2.73 1.23
N GLY A 206 11.56 3.56 1.19
CA GLY A 206 11.66 4.87 0.63
C GLY A 206 10.32 5.42 0.29
N LEU A 207 10.41 6.23 -0.74
CA LEU A 207 9.43 7.17 -1.12
C LEU A 207 9.18 6.97 -2.62
N ILE A 208 7.97 6.54 -3.00
CA ILE A 208 7.44 6.55 -4.36
C ILE A 208 6.42 7.69 -4.56
N GLY A 209 6.77 8.66 -5.40
CA GLY A 209 5.89 9.77 -5.78
C GLY A 209 4.91 9.31 -6.85
N LEU A 210 3.62 9.55 -6.62
CA LEU A 210 2.55 9.21 -7.55
C LEU A 210 1.84 10.47 -8.05
N ARG A 211 1.64 10.55 -9.36
CA ARG A 211 0.80 11.59 -9.99
C ARG A 211 -0.52 11.02 -10.50
N PRO A 212 -1.67 11.52 -10.02
CA PRO A 212 -2.97 11.25 -10.62
C PRO A 212 -2.94 11.28 -12.16
N GLY A 213 -3.41 10.20 -12.81
CA GLY A 213 -3.56 10.11 -14.27
C GLY A 213 -2.28 9.83 -15.06
N HIS A 214 -1.16 9.55 -14.40
CA HIS A 214 0.11 9.21 -15.03
C HIS A 214 0.47 7.73 -14.79
N ARG A 215 1.37 7.17 -15.62
CA ARG A 215 2.02 5.90 -15.31
C ARG A 215 3.08 6.10 -14.22
N HIS A 216 3.32 5.04 -13.43
CA HIS A 216 4.23 5.06 -12.27
C HIS A 216 5.35 4.03 -12.45
N PRO A 217 6.30 4.26 -13.38
CA PRO A 217 7.40 3.31 -13.61
C PRO A 217 8.27 3.10 -12.37
N GLN A 218 8.33 4.07 -11.45
CA GLN A 218 9.03 3.91 -10.17
C GLN A 218 8.32 2.89 -9.27
N LEU A 219 6.98 2.93 -9.22
CA LEU A 219 6.18 1.94 -8.49
C LEU A 219 6.36 0.55 -9.11
N GLU A 220 6.27 0.45 -10.44
CA GLU A 220 6.50 -0.81 -11.16
C GLU A 220 7.88 -1.39 -10.89
N GLY A 221 8.93 -0.56 -10.96
CA GLY A 221 10.30 -0.97 -10.67
C GLY A 221 10.50 -1.43 -9.23
N VAL A 222 9.94 -0.72 -8.26
CA VAL A 222 10.00 -1.12 -6.84
C VAL A 222 9.26 -2.43 -6.60
N LEU A 223 8.05 -2.58 -7.15
CA LEU A 223 7.29 -3.83 -7.06
C LEU A 223 8.05 -4.98 -7.74
N GLY A 224 8.69 -4.76 -8.89
CA GLY A 224 9.52 -5.75 -9.55
C GLY A 224 10.66 -6.25 -8.67
N VAL A 225 11.29 -5.35 -7.89
CA VAL A 225 12.32 -5.73 -6.91
C VAL A 225 11.72 -6.52 -5.73
N MET A 226 10.53 -6.17 -5.24
CA MET A 226 9.85 -6.95 -4.20
C MET A 226 9.50 -8.37 -4.68
N LEU A 227 9.13 -8.50 -5.95
CA LEU A 227 8.77 -9.77 -6.58
C LEU A 227 10.00 -10.60 -6.99
N GLY A 228 11.18 -10.00 -7.08
CA GLY A 228 12.42 -10.64 -7.54
C GLY A 228 13.22 -11.36 -6.45
N GLY A 229 12.71 -11.43 -5.22
CA GLY A 229 13.27 -12.22 -4.11
C GLY A 229 13.29 -13.71 -4.40
#